data_AF-A0A6S6Z0Q7-F1
#
_entry.id   AF-A0A6S6Z0Q7-F1
#
_cell.length_a   1.000
_cell.length_b   1.000
_cell.length_c   1.000
_cell.angle_alpha   90.00
_cell.angle_beta   90.00
_cell.angle_gamma   90.00
#
_symmetry.space_group_name_H-M   'P 1'
#
loop_
_entity.id
_entity.type
_entity.pdbx_description
1 polymer ?
#
loop_
_entity_poly.entity_id
_entity_poly.type
_entity_poly.pdbx_seq_one_letter_code
_entity_poly.pdbx_strand_id
1 'polypeptide(L)' 'MNAAIEWRKVDDYYWSGPPGWTICRVWLQGRYRHELWQSEGQPRLVGTGETFADAQRLYIELKA' A
#
# COMPACT_ATOMS: atom_id res chain seq x y z
N MET A 1 -10.80 18.92 -8.54
CA MET A 1 -10.08 18.59 -7.29
C MET A 1 -9.93 17.08 -7.24
N ASN A 2 -8.74 16.54 -7.51
CA ASN A 2 -8.50 15.12 -7.25
C ASN A 2 -8.55 14.96 -5.73
N ALA A 3 -9.59 14.31 -5.20
CA ALA A 3 -9.59 13.90 -3.81
C ALA A 3 -8.33 13.05 -3.61
N ALA A 4 -7.42 13.51 -2.75
CA ALA A 4 -6.23 12.73 -2.42
C ALA A 4 -6.72 11.38 -1.87
N ILE A 5 -6.26 10.28 -2.47
CA ILE A 5 -6.61 8.94 -1.98
C ILE A 5 -6.12 8.86 -0.54
N GLU A 6 -7.05 8.74 0.39
CA GLU A 6 -6.74 8.79 1.82
C GLU A 6 -6.24 7.42 2.29
N TRP A 7 -5.00 7.40 2.77
CA TRP A 7 -4.40 6.24 3.42
C TRP A 7 -4.24 6.56 4.90
N ARG A 8 -4.99 5.84 5.74
CA ARG A 8 -4.95 6.02 7.19
C ARG A 8 -3.89 5.12 7.79
N LYS A 9 -2.89 5.71 8.44
CA LYS A 9 -1.94 4.97 9.27
C LYS A 9 -2.69 4.33 10.44
N VAL A 10 -2.56 3.03 10.61
CA VAL A 10 -3.19 2.28 11.70
C VAL A 10 -2.14 1.95 12.77
N ASP A 11 -0.94 1.56 12.34
CA ASP A 11 0.24 1.42 13.20
C ASP A 11 1.53 1.75 12.41
N ASP A 12 2.71 1.49 12.99
CA ASP A 12 4.02 1.80 12.39
C ASP A 12 4.37 1.01 11.13
N TYR A 13 3.64 -0.06 10.86
CA TYR A 13 3.88 -0.99 9.75
C TYR A 13 2.67 -1.15 8.82
N TYR A 14 1.54 -0.51 9.12
CA TYR A 14 0.29 -0.77 8.42
C TYR A 14 -0.54 0.49 8.15
N TRP A 15 -1.02 0.60 6.91
CA TRP A 15 -1.94 1.63 6.44
C TRP A 15 -3.16 0.98 5.78
N SER A 16 -4.34 1.44 6.19
CA SER A 16 -5.60 1.13 5.54
C SER A 16 -5.87 2.16 4.46
N GLY A 17 -6.10 1.71 3.22
CA GLY A 17 -6.44 2.58 2.09
C GLY A 17 -7.92 2.50 1.73
N PRO A 18 -8.24 2.74 0.45
CA PRO A 18 -9.55 2.46 -0.13
C PRO A 18 -10.06 1.04 0.19
N PRO A 19 -11.38 0.80 0.17
CA PRO A 19 -11.95 -0.49 0.54
C PRO A 19 -11.24 -1.68 -0.13
N GLY A 20 -10.76 -2.61 0.69
CA GLY A 20 -10.05 -3.79 0.23
C GLY A 20 -8.57 -3.58 -0.09
N TRP A 21 -7.96 -2.45 0.27
CA TRP A 21 -6.54 -2.18 0.01
C TRP A 21 -5.77 -1.80 1.26
N THR A 22 -4.55 -2.31 1.35
CA THR A 22 -3.64 -2.00 2.46
C THR A 22 -2.22 -1.83 1.96
N ILE A 23 -1.46 -0.95 2.63
CA ILE A 23 -0.01 -0.87 2.46
C ILE A 23 0.65 -1.34 3.74
N CYS A 24 1.61 -2.25 3.61
CA CYS A 24 2.40 -2.78 4.72
C CYS A 24 3.85 -2.35 4.57
N ARG A 25 4.48 -1.87 5.64
CA ARG A 25 5.93 -1.65 5.69
C ARG A 25 6.61 -2.90 6.21
N VAL A 26 7.51 -3.47 5.41
CA VAL A 26 8.15 -4.77 5.68
C VAL A 26 9.67 -4.63 5.66
N TRP A 27 10.39 -5.43 6.44
CA TRP A 27 11.86 -5.46 6.36
C TRP A 27 12.29 -6.59 5.42
N LEU A 28 12.83 -6.23 4.25
CA LEU A 28 13.26 -7.17 3.21
C LEU A 28 14.65 -6.83 2.72
N GLN A 29 15.54 -7.82 2.67
CA GLN A 29 16.91 -7.68 2.15
C GLN A 29 17.69 -6.52 2.81
N GLY A 30 17.56 -6.36 4.13
CA GLY A 30 18.32 -5.35 4.88
C GLY A 30 17.81 -3.90 4.76
N ARG A 31 16.62 -3.69 4.21
CA ARG A 31 16.00 -2.35 4.12
C ARG A 31 14.47 -2.42 4.24
N TYR A 32 13.84 -1.28 4.55
CA TYR A 32 12.38 -1.19 4.59
C TYR A 32 11.76 -1.10 3.19
N ARG A 33 10.87 -2.06 2.96
CA ARG A 33 9.80 -2.29 1.98
C ARG A 33 8.52 -1.49 2.19
N HIS A 34 7.78 -1.12 1.14
CA HIS A 34 6.34 -0.89 1.26
C HIS A 34 5.59 -1.77 0.26
N GLU A 35 4.82 -2.73 0.75
CA GLU A 35 4.04 -3.65 -0.04
C GLU A 35 2.61 -3.16 -0.20
N LEU A 36 2.07 -3.22 -1.41
CA LEU A 36 0.66 -2.98 -1.70
C LEU A 36 -0.09 -4.32 -1.77
N TRP A 37 -1.14 -4.45 -0.97
CA TRP A 37 -1.97 -5.64 -0.89
C TRP A 37 -3.41 -5.33 -1.30
N GLN A 38 -4.01 -6.26 -2.05
CA GLN A 38 -5.45 -6.38 -2.17
C GLN A 38 -5.90 -7.34 -1.06
N SER A 39 -6.66 -6.82 -0.11
CA SER A 39 -6.93 -7.44 1.20
C SER A 39 -8.38 -7.88 1.35
N GLU A 40 -9.25 -7.50 0.42
CA GLU A 40 -10.63 -8.01 0.35
C GLU A 40 -10.65 -9.44 -0.23
N GLY A 41 -11.34 -10.35 0.46
CA GLY A 41 -11.38 -11.76 0.08
C GLY A 41 -10.09 -12.49 0.41
N GLN A 42 -9.42 -13.05 -0.60
CA GLN A 42 -8.13 -13.72 -0.44
C GLN A 42 -6.99 -12.70 -0.58
N PRO A 43 -6.23 -12.40 0.50
CA PRO A 43 -5.18 -11.40 0.44
C PRO A 43 -4.11 -11.74 -0.58
N ARG A 44 -3.76 -10.76 -1.41
CA ARG A 44 -2.75 -10.92 -2.47
C ARG A 44 -1.81 -9.72 -2.49
N LEU A 45 -0.51 -10.00 -2.48
CA LEU A 45 0.53 -9.01 -2.76
C LEU A 45 0.42 -8.58 -4.23
N VAL A 46 0.27 -7.29 -4.45
CA VAL A 46 0.14 -6.73 -5.81
C VAL A 46 1.46 -6.14 -6.29
N GLY A 47 2.25 -5.56 -5.38
CA GLY A 47 3.57 -5.06 -5.70
C GLY A 47 4.30 -4.50 -4.50
N THR A 48 5.56 -4.11 -4.72
CA THR A 48 6.45 -3.57 -3.68
C THR A 48 7.11 -2.29 -4.17
N GLY A 49 6.91 -1.20 -3.42
CA GLY A 49 7.57 0.09 -3.60
C GLY A 49 8.78 0.26 -2.68
N GLU A 50 9.73 1.11 -3.08
CA GLU A 50 10.87 1.48 -2.22
C GLU A 50 10.39 2.35 -1.05
N THR A 51 9.45 3.25 -1.32
CA THR A 51 8.87 4.20 -0.38
C THR A 51 7.36 4.02 -0.26
N PHE A 52 6.76 4.65 0.76
CA PHE A 52 5.31 4.67 0.91
C PHE A 52 4.62 5.32 -0.30
N ALA A 53 5.19 6.40 -0.84
CA ALA A 53 4.67 7.08 -2.02
C ALA A 53 4.71 6.19 -3.27
N ASP A 54 5.73 5.33 -3.41
CA ASP A 54 5.79 4.37 -4.52
C ASP A 54 4.66 3.33 -4.42
N ALA A 55 4.37 2.84 -3.21
CA ALA A 55 3.24 1.92 -3.01
C ALA A 55 1.88 2.59 -3.27
N GLN A 56 1.73 3.88 -2.94
CA GLN A 56 0.54 4.65 -3.33
C GLN A 56 0.44 4.83 -4.86
N ARG A 57 1.58 5.02 -5.54
CA ARG A 57 1.63 5.13 -7.00
C ARG A 57 1.20 3.83 -7.69
N LEU A 58 1.66 2.68 -7.19
CA LEU A 58 1.22 1.36 -7.68
C LEU A 58 -0.32 1.23 -7.62
N TYR A 59 -0.95 1.69 -6.54
CA TYR A 59 -2.41 1.68 -6.44
C TYR A 59 -3.05 2.59 -7.50
N ILE A 60 -2.53 3.80 -7.70
CA ILE A 60 -3.06 4.73 -8.71
C ILE A 60 -2.97 4.11 -10.11
N GLU A 61 -1.84 3.52 -10.46
CA GLU A 61 -1.61 2.90 -11.78
C GLU A 61 -2.53 1.71 -12.03
N LEU A 62 -2.89 0.95 -11.00
CA LEU A 62 -3.82 -0.19 -11.09
C LEU A 62 -5.29 0.21 -11.18
N LYS A 63 -5.63 1.43 -10.75
CA LYS A 63 -7.01 1.93 -10.64
C LYS A 63 -7.34 3.05 -11.63
N ALA A 64 -6.35 3.52 -12.40
CA ALA A 64 -6.52 4.37 -13.57
C ALA A 64 -7.21 3.60 -14.70
#